data_AF-A0AB74M1W5-F1
#
_entry.id   AF-A0AB74M1W5-F1
#
_cell.length_a   1.000
_cell.length_b   1.000
_cell.length_c   1.000
_cell.angle_alpha   90.00
_cell.angle_beta   90.00
_cell.angle_gamma   90.00
#
_symmetry.space_group_name_H-M   'P 1'
#
loop_
_entity.id
_entity.type
_entity.pdbx_description
1 polymer ?
#
loop_
_entity_poly.entity_id
_entity_poly.type
_entity_poly.pdbx_seq_one_letter_code
_entity_poly.pdbx_strand_id
1 'polypeptide(L)'
;MSNRRLAPAAEQPESFAFTPENADWARGQIEKYPEGRQASAVIPLLWKAQEQNGGWLPRRAIEAVADELGMPHIRVLEVATFYTMFALEPVGRFWIQLCGTVPCDSCGARELKDMLHARLGAPGHVSADGNFSWLEVECLGACCNAPMVQINQDYYEDLTPESLGRLMDDLAAGRPVKVGSQTGRVSSEPQGGAATLTDATLFDGSRVGAWRQRFEDKSKAEGEEARGKDEAASTEARAASEPKIAKPDAGRAVERPAADAPAQRAADGDAPTKAGDKADADVLDSPAKRVVEGEPAGAEAGAQSDLPRDAVPPQPEASGASGDAPAAEPSKPDAAPSKTDPAT
;
A
#
# COMPACT_ATOMS: atom_id res chain seq x y z
N MET A 1 19.73 4.29 4.50
CA MET A 1 18.53 4.86 3.86
C MET A 1 18.96 5.52 2.56
N SER A 2 18.33 5.16 1.45
CA SER A 2 18.57 5.78 0.15
C SER A 2 18.38 7.29 0.25
N ASN A 3 19.37 8.06 -0.21
CA ASN A 3 19.37 9.51 -0.15
C ASN A 3 18.41 10.05 -1.23
N ARG A 4 17.09 10.03 -0.94
CA ARG A 4 16.04 10.48 -1.87
C ARG A 4 16.00 12.00 -1.90
N ARG A 5 16.39 12.57 -3.04
CA ARG A 5 16.48 14.02 -3.24
C ARG A 5 15.29 14.51 -4.08
N LEU A 6 14.98 15.79 -3.93
CA LEU A 6 14.06 16.48 -4.83
C LEU A 6 14.77 16.74 -6.16
N ALA A 7 13.98 16.81 -7.25
CA ALA A 7 14.50 17.22 -8.55
C ALA A 7 15.26 18.56 -8.48
N PRO A 8 16.29 18.77 -9.34
CA PRO A 8 17.04 20.01 -9.41
C PRO A 8 16.13 21.24 -9.55
N ALA A 9 16.58 22.38 -9.05
CA ALA A 9 15.79 23.62 -9.08
C ALA A 9 15.35 24.04 -10.50
N ALA A 10 16.11 23.67 -11.53
CA ALA A 10 15.77 23.94 -12.94
C ALA A 10 14.53 23.17 -13.44
N GLU A 11 14.19 22.04 -12.81
CA GLU A 11 13.03 21.21 -13.18
C GLU A 11 11.81 21.47 -12.28
N GLN A 12 12.00 22.23 -11.19
CA GLN A 12 10.93 22.54 -10.25
C GLN A 12 10.00 23.62 -10.83
N PRO A 13 8.67 23.44 -10.76
CA PRO A 13 7.75 24.51 -11.13
C PRO A 13 7.88 25.70 -10.17
N GLU A 14 7.67 26.91 -10.69
CA GLU A 14 7.76 28.14 -9.88
C GLU A 14 6.67 28.18 -8.78
N SER A 15 5.48 27.66 -9.10
CA SER A 15 4.31 27.65 -8.23
C SER A 15 3.49 26.36 -8.38
N PHE A 16 2.70 26.04 -7.36
CA PHE A 16 1.70 24.98 -7.42
C PHE A 16 0.43 25.45 -6.70
N ALA A 17 -0.71 25.13 -7.29
CA ALA A 17 -2.02 25.27 -6.65
C ALA A 17 -2.90 24.10 -7.09
N PHE A 18 -3.74 23.60 -6.20
CA PHE A 18 -4.75 22.61 -6.59
C PHE A 18 -5.72 23.22 -7.62
N THR A 19 -6.16 22.42 -8.58
CA THR A 19 -7.31 22.79 -9.41
C THR A 19 -8.54 22.97 -8.50
N PRO A 20 -9.56 23.76 -8.91
CA PRO A 20 -10.75 23.94 -8.08
C PRO A 20 -11.40 22.62 -7.63
N GLU A 21 -11.51 21.63 -8.53
CA GLU A 21 -12.02 20.29 -8.22
C GLU A 21 -11.16 19.57 -7.17
N ASN A 22 -9.82 19.63 -7.31
CA ASN A 22 -8.92 18.98 -6.37
C ASN A 22 -8.86 19.70 -5.02
N ALA A 23 -9.04 21.02 -5.00
CA ALA A 23 -9.16 21.79 -3.77
C ALA A 23 -10.44 21.43 -3.00
N ASP A 24 -11.55 21.28 -3.70
CA ASP A 24 -12.82 20.83 -3.10
C ASP A 24 -12.69 19.40 -2.56
N TRP A 25 -12.06 18.51 -3.33
CA TRP A 25 -11.76 17.15 -2.88
C TRP A 25 -10.84 17.13 -1.65
N ALA A 26 -9.81 17.99 -1.61
CA ALA A 26 -8.87 18.08 -0.51
C ALA A 26 -9.57 18.53 0.78
N ARG A 27 -10.46 19.53 0.71
CA ARG A 27 -11.28 19.94 1.86
C ARG A 27 -12.15 18.78 2.37
N GLY A 28 -12.77 18.03 1.46
CA GLY A 28 -13.52 16.82 1.82
C GLY A 28 -12.66 15.71 2.44
N GLN A 29 -11.36 15.61 2.14
CA GLN A 29 -10.47 14.69 2.84
C GLN A 29 -10.11 15.19 4.24
N ILE A 30 -9.90 16.49 4.40
CA ILE A 30 -9.57 17.11 5.69
C ILE A 30 -10.73 16.91 6.68
N GLU A 31 -11.97 17.08 6.22
CA GLU A 31 -13.20 16.91 7.03
C GLU A 31 -13.40 15.50 7.58
N LYS A 32 -12.72 14.48 7.03
CA LYS A 32 -12.76 13.11 7.57
C LYS A 32 -12.06 12.98 8.92
N TYR A 33 -11.21 13.94 9.27
CA TYR A 33 -10.42 13.91 10.49
C TYR A 33 -11.01 14.86 11.53
N PRO A 34 -10.98 14.49 12.83
CA PRO A 34 -11.43 15.38 13.90
C PRO A 34 -10.68 16.71 13.91
N GLU A 35 -11.32 17.74 14.48
CA GLU A 35 -10.69 19.03 14.70
C GLU A 35 -9.38 18.88 15.49
N GLY A 36 -8.33 19.57 15.04
CA GLY A 36 -6.97 19.48 15.58
C GLY A 36 -6.16 18.26 15.07
N ARG A 37 -6.74 17.39 14.23
CA ARG A 37 -6.08 16.21 13.64
C ARG A 37 -5.98 16.26 12.12
N GLN A 38 -6.16 17.44 11.52
CA GLN A 38 -6.13 17.67 10.08
C GLN A 38 -4.82 17.22 9.41
N ALA A 39 -3.70 17.25 10.14
CA ALA A 39 -2.40 16.74 9.67
C ALA A 39 -2.45 15.28 9.18
N SER A 40 -3.43 14.49 9.62
CA SER A 40 -3.65 13.12 9.14
C SER A 40 -4.00 13.03 7.65
N ALA A 41 -4.47 14.13 7.06
CA ALA A 41 -4.80 14.23 5.64
C ALA A 41 -3.56 14.42 4.74
N VAL A 42 -2.35 14.50 5.29
CA VAL A 42 -1.12 14.80 4.53
C VAL A 42 -0.86 13.81 3.39
N ILE A 43 -0.96 12.50 3.64
CA ILE A 43 -0.70 11.47 2.63
C ILE A 43 -1.69 11.56 1.44
N PRO A 44 -3.02 11.58 1.65
CA PRO A 44 -3.95 11.67 0.52
C PRO A 44 -3.82 12.99 -0.25
N LEU A 45 -3.51 14.10 0.42
CA LEU A 45 -3.29 15.38 -0.26
C LEU A 45 -2.01 15.36 -1.12
N LEU A 46 -0.89 14.82 -0.61
CA LEU A 46 0.33 14.65 -1.40
C LEU A 46 0.11 13.72 -2.59
N TRP A 47 -0.66 12.65 -2.41
CA TRP A 47 -1.03 11.73 -3.49
C TRP A 47 -1.80 12.47 -4.60
N LYS A 48 -2.79 13.27 -4.22
CA LYS A 48 -3.58 14.05 -5.18
C LYS A 48 -2.74 15.13 -5.86
N ALA A 49 -1.82 15.75 -5.14
CA ALA A 49 -0.92 16.75 -5.71
C ALA A 49 0.04 16.12 -6.74
N GLN A 50 0.56 14.93 -6.45
CA GLN A 50 1.36 14.14 -7.39
C GLN A 50 0.57 13.76 -8.65
N GLU A 51 -0.67 13.27 -8.49
CA GLU A 51 -1.54 12.94 -9.61
C GLU A 51 -1.79 14.16 -10.51
N GLN A 52 -2.10 15.31 -9.92
CA GLN A 52 -2.32 16.56 -10.64
C GLN A 52 -1.08 17.01 -11.41
N ASN A 53 0.11 16.84 -10.82
CA ASN A 53 1.38 17.29 -11.40
C ASN A 53 2.01 16.26 -12.35
N GLY A 54 1.20 15.40 -12.97
CA GLY A 54 1.65 14.49 -14.01
C GLY A 54 2.43 13.28 -13.48
N GLY A 55 2.22 12.89 -12.23
CA GLY A 55 2.76 11.65 -11.64
C GLY A 55 3.98 11.85 -10.74
N TRP A 56 4.45 13.08 -10.54
CA TRP A 56 5.53 13.40 -9.61
C TRP A 56 5.18 14.56 -8.69
N LEU A 57 5.88 14.67 -7.56
CA LEU A 57 5.58 15.55 -6.44
C LEU A 57 6.67 16.64 -6.31
N PRO A 58 6.42 17.86 -6.85
CA PRO A 58 7.38 18.94 -6.83
C PRO A 58 7.44 19.59 -5.44
N ARG A 59 8.52 20.31 -5.17
CA ARG A 59 8.72 21.04 -3.92
C ARG A 59 7.56 21.98 -3.60
N ARG A 60 7.08 22.73 -4.61
CA ARG A 60 5.96 23.67 -4.43
C ARG A 60 4.64 22.98 -4.05
N ALA A 61 4.42 21.76 -4.52
CA ALA A 61 3.24 20.99 -4.11
C ALA A 61 3.34 20.55 -2.65
N ILE A 62 4.53 20.12 -2.21
CA ILE A 62 4.79 19.75 -0.81
C ILE A 62 4.54 20.96 0.10
N GLU A 63 5.08 22.13 -0.26
CA GLU A 63 4.89 23.38 0.49
C GLU A 63 3.41 23.79 0.53
N ALA A 64 2.70 23.72 -0.60
CA ALA A 64 1.26 24.04 -0.66
C ALA A 64 0.41 23.13 0.23
N VAL A 65 0.69 21.81 0.26
CA VAL A 65 0.00 20.88 1.16
C VAL A 65 0.31 21.18 2.63
N ALA A 66 1.56 21.59 2.92
CA ALA A 66 1.93 21.98 4.28
C ALA A 66 1.17 23.23 4.73
N ASP A 67 1.07 24.25 3.87
CA ASP A 67 0.34 25.49 4.14
C ASP A 67 -1.15 25.23 4.34
N GLU A 68 -1.77 24.39 3.48
CA GLU A 68 -3.20 24.01 3.59
C GLU A 68 -3.51 23.32 4.92
N LEU A 69 -2.61 22.47 5.42
CA LEU A 69 -2.78 21.73 6.67
C LEU A 69 -2.27 22.48 7.91
N GLY A 70 -1.72 23.69 7.74
CA GLY A 70 -1.07 24.42 8.83
C GLY A 70 0.13 23.68 9.43
N MET A 71 0.83 22.86 8.64
CA MET A 71 1.97 22.05 9.06
C MET A 71 3.30 22.73 8.71
N PRO A 72 4.36 22.54 9.51
CA PRO A 72 5.70 22.95 9.11
C PRO A 72 6.14 22.22 7.83
N HIS A 73 6.70 22.94 6.86
CA HIS A 73 7.13 22.38 5.57
C HIS A 73 8.04 21.17 5.71
N ILE A 74 8.95 21.18 6.69
CA ILE A 74 9.87 20.08 6.96
C ILE A 74 9.15 18.77 7.33
N ARG A 75 8.00 18.84 8.02
CA ARG A 75 7.23 17.64 8.39
C ARG A 75 6.64 16.97 7.16
N VAL A 76 6.13 17.76 6.22
CA VAL A 76 5.55 17.24 4.97
C VAL A 76 6.66 16.72 4.06
N LEU A 77 7.83 17.38 4.04
CA LEU A 77 9.01 16.90 3.33
C LEU A 77 9.53 15.56 3.88
N GLU A 78 9.53 15.37 5.21
CA GLU A 78 9.86 14.09 5.84
C GLU A 78 8.90 12.99 5.40
N VAL A 79 7.60 13.26 5.35
CA VAL A 79 6.60 12.29 4.83
C VAL A 79 6.88 11.97 3.36
N ALA A 80 7.07 12.99 2.51
CA ALA A 80 7.30 12.82 1.08
C ALA A 80 8.57 12.02 0.78
N THR A 81 9.63 12.23 1.57
CA THR A 81 10.90 11.52 1.41
C THR A 81 10.88 10.11 2.00
N PHE A 82 10.13 9.89 3.08
CA PHE A 82 10.00 8.59 3.74
C PHE A 82 9.22 7.57 2.89
N TYR A 83 8.07 7.97 2.32
CA TYR A 83 7.25 7.06 1.52
C TYR A 83 7.73 7.00 0.06
N THR A 84 8.10 5.81 -0.39
CA THR A 84 8.68 5.56 -1.73
C THR A 84 7.70 5.76 -2.88
N MET A 85 6.39 5.71 -2.59
CA MET A 85 5.32 5.95 -3.58
C MET A 85 5.32 7.38 -4.13
N PHE A 86 5.87 8.34 -3.37
CA PHE A 86 5.93 9.72 -3.83
C PHE A 86 7.13 9.91 -4.76
N ALA A 87 6.90 10.12 -6.05
CA ALA A 87 7.98 10.37 -6.98
C ALA A 87 8.49 11.82 -6.82
N LEU A 88 9.71 12.00 -6.32
CA LEU A 88 10.29 13.32 -6.04
C LEU A 88 11.00 13.95 -7.25
N GLU A 89 11.02 13.22 -8.36
CA GLU A 89 11.60 13.58 -9.65
C GLU A 89 10.59 13.26 -10.77
N PRO A 90 10.66 13.95 -11.92
CA PRO A 90 9.76 13.68 -13.04
C PRO A 90 9.78 12.22 -13.48
N VAL A 91 8.59 11.68 -13.73
CA VAL A 91 8.38 10.32 -14.26
C VAL A 91 7.81 10.38 -15.67
N GLY A 92 7.98 9.29 -16.43
CA GLY A 92 7.34 9.14 -17.73
C GLY A 92 5.82 9.08 -17.60
N ARG A 93 5.12 9.24 -18.72
CA ARG A 93 3.65 9.09 -18.78
C ARG A 93 3.15 7.76 -18.18
N PHE A 94 3.94 6.71 -18.35
CA PHE A 94 3.74 5.38 -17.80
C PHE A 94 4.93 5.03 -16.90
N TRP A 95 4.71 5.07 -15.59
CA TRP A 95 5.72 4.72 -14.61
C TRP A 95 5.62 3.24 -14.25
N ILE A 96 6.58 2.45 -14.73
CA ILE A 96 6.66 1.00 -14.57
C ILE A 96 7.41 0.67 -13.29
N GLN A 97 6.75 -0.02 -12.36
CA GLN A 97 7.31 -0.50 -11.11
C GLN A 97 7.35 -2.03 -11.15
N LEU A 98 8.54 -2.60 -11.42
CA LEU A 98 8.75 -4.04 -11.52
C LEU A 98 9.07 -4.64 -10.15
N CYS A 99 8.30 -5.63 -9.71
CA CYS A 99 8.59 -6.37 -8.49
C CYS A 99 9.82 -7.27 -8.70
N GLY A 100 10.93 -6.97 -7.99
CA GLY A 100 12.18 -7.74 -8.02
C GLY A 100 12.31 -8.81 -6.93
N THR A 101 11.28 -9.01 -6.09
CA THR A 101 11.38 -9.90 -4.92
C THR A 101 11.27 -11.38 -5.27
N VAL A 102 11.69 -12.24 -4.33
CA VAL A 102 11.89 -13.69 -4.52
C VAL A 102 10.77 -14.41 -5.28
N PRO A 103 9.47 -14.23 -4.99
CA PRO A 103 8.42 -14.92 -5.74
C PRO A 103 8.39 -14.51 -7.22
N CYS A 104 8.56 -13.22 -7.52
CA CYS A 104 8.61 -12.72 -8.89
C CYS A 104 9.92 -13.11 -9.59
N ASP A 105 11.07 -13.03 -8.92
CA ASP A 105 12.37 -13.48 -9.46
C ASP A 105 12.32 -14.96 -9.83
N SER A 106 11.72 -15.81 -8.98
CA SER A 106 11.55 -17.25 -9.24
C SER A 106 10.63 -17.56 -10.43
N CYS A 107 9.74 -16.62 -10.78
CA CYS A 107 8.79 -16.75 -11.88
C CYS A 107 9.24 -16.00 -13.15
N GLY A 108 10.48 -15.51 -13.20
CA GLY A 108 11.06 -14.91 -14.41
C GLY A 108 11.04 -13.38 -14.45
N ALA A 109 11.00 -12.70 -13.30
CA ALA A 109 11.10 -11.24 -13.27
C ALA A 109 12.48 -10.71 -13.70
N ARG A 110 13.53 -11.54 -13.67
CA ARG A 110 14.87 -11.15 -14.12
C ARG A 110 14.90 -10.89 -15.63
N GLU A 111 14.21 -11.72 -16.39
CA GLU A 111 14.05 -11.58 -17.83
C GLU A 111 13.25 -10.31 -18.17
N LEU A 112 12.26 -9.96 -17.34
CA LEU A 112 11.54 -8.68 -17.48
C LEU A 112 12.47 -7.49 -17.19
N LYS A 113 13.30 -7.59 -16.15
CA LYS A 113 14.29 -6.57 -15.78
C LYS A 113 15.31 -6.35 -16.90
N ASP A 114 15.85 -7.42 -17.47
CA ASP A 114 16.80 -7.36 -18.57
C ASP A 114 16.18 -6.74 -19.82
N MET A 115 14.92 -7.09 -20.12
CA MET A 115 14.17 -6.49 -21.23
C MET A 115 13.95 -4.99 -21.02
N LEU A 116 13.50 -4.57 -19.83
CA LEU A 116 13.32 -3.15 -19.50
C LEU A 116 14.64 -2.39 -19.57
N HIS A 117 15.73 -2.97 -19.07
CA HIS A 117 17.05 -2.37 -19.14
C HIS A 117 17.55 -2.23 -20.58
N ALA A 118 17.37 -3.26 -21.41
CA ALA A 118 17.74 -3.21 -22.83
C ALA A 118 16.93 -2.17 -23.62
N ARG A 119 15.65 -1.98 -23.27
CA ARG A 119 14.73 -1.09 -23.98
C ARG A 119 14.78 0.36 -23.50
N LEU A 120 14.90 0.59 -22.19
CA LEU A 120 14.77 1.91 -21.55
C LEU A 120 16.07 2.39 -20.88
N GLY A 121 17.09 1.53 -20.74
CA GLY A 121 18.32 1.84 -20.01
C GLY A 121 18.18 1.64 -18.50
N ALA A 122 19.05 2.33 -17.75
CA ALA A 122 19.07 2.23 -16.30
C ALA A 122 17.74 2.69 -15.65
N PRO A 123 17.34 2.09 -14.51
CA PRO A 123 16.12 2.50 -13.81
C PRO A 123 16.22 3.94 -13.28
N GLY A 124 15.07 4.54 -12.98
CA GLY A 124 14.95 5.87 -12.39
C GLY A 124 15.05 7.04 -13.37
N HIS A 125 15.06 6.78 -14.67
CA HIS A 125 15.14 7.81 -15.71
C HIS A 125 13.90 7.78 -16.62
N VAL A 126 13.56 8.94 -17.18
CA VAL A 126 12.51 9.07 -18.19
C VAL A 126 13.10 8.77 -19.57
N SER A 127 12.40 7.96 -20.36
CA SER A 127 12.76 7.62 -21.73
C SER A 127 12.80 8.85 -22.63
N ALA A 128 13.56 8.79 -23.72
CA ALA A 128 13.76 9.92 -24.63
C ALA A 128 12.46 10.45 -25.27
N ASP A 129 11.45 9.58 -25.43
CA ASP A 129 10.12 9.94 -25.93
C ASP A 129 9.15 10.45 -24.84
N GLY A 130 9.60 10.49 -23.57
CA GLY A 130 8.80 10.93 -22.42
C GLY A 130 7.71 9.95 -21.98
N ASN A 131 7.56 8.80 -22.66
CA ASN A 131 6.45 7.89 -22.41
C ASN A 131 6.68 7.01 -21.20
N PHE A 132 7.89 6.52 -20.97
CA PHE A 132 8.15 5.48 -19.97
C PHE A 132 9.22 5.93 -18.98
N SER A 133 9.06 5.53 -17.74
CA SER A 133 10.16 5.41 -16.78
C SER A 133 9.98 4.09 -16.06
N TRP A 134 11.06 3.49 -15.57
CA TRP A 134 10.96 2.24 -14.84
C TRP A 134 11.82 2.22 -13.58
N LEU A 135 11.36 1.47 -12.59
CA LEU A 135 12.06 1.25 -11.34
C LEU A 135 11.82 -0.20 -10.88
N GLU A 136 12.85 -0.81 -10.30
CA GLU A 136 12.70 -2.04 -9.53
C GLU A 136 12.20 -1.71 -8.13
N VAL A 137 11.12 -2.36 -7.72
CA VAL A 137 10.48 -2.17 -6.42
C VAL A 137 10.44 -3.48 -5.64
N GLU A 138 10.16 -3.35 -4.35
CA GLU A 138 9.94 -4.47 -3.45
C GLU A 138 8.58 -5.15 -3.72
N CYS A 139 8.17 -6.05 -2.83
CA CYS A 139 6.96 -6.84 -2.98
C CYS A 139 5.71 -5.97 -3.11
N LEU A 140 4.99 -6.14 -4.24
CA LEU A 140 3.71 -5.48 -4.53
C LEU A 140 2.47 -6.30 -4.10
N GLY A 141 2.68 -7.45 -3.44
CA GLY A 141 1.61 -8.25 -2.84
C GLY A 141 0.78 -9.11 -3.81
N ALA A 142 1.19 -9.24 -5.08
CA ALA A 142 0.51 -10.05 -6.10
C ALA A 142 1.24 -11.38 -6.42
N CYS A 143 1.77 -12.05 -5.39
CA CYS A 143 2.69 -13.19 -5.56
C CYS A 143 2.09 -14.40 -6.29
N CYS A 144 0.77 -14.63 -6.21
CA CYS A 144 0.08 -15.72 -6.91
C CYS A 144 -0.08 -15.49 -8.42
N ASN A 145 0.20 -14.27 -8.87
CA ASN A 145 0.11 -13.80 -10.24
C ASN A 145 1.48 -13.31 -10.77
N ALA A 146 2.56 -13.80 -10.17
CA ALA A 146 3.92 -13.49 -10.55
C ALA A 146 4.29 -14.05 -11.95
N PRO A 147 5.21 -13.39 -12.69
CA PRO A 147 5.81 -12.10 -12.38
C PRO A 147 4.88 -10.95 -12.80
N MET A 148 5.03 -9.80 -12.15
CA MET A 148 4.11 -8.67 -12.33
C MET A 148 4.81 -7.32 -12.29
N VAL A 149 4.17 -6.32 -12.91
CA VAL A 149 4.53 -4.90 -12.80
C VAL A 149 3.29 -4.11 -12.38
N GLN A 150 3.50 -3.01 -11.65
CA GLN A 150 2.52 -1.95 -11.53
C GLN A 150 2.87 -0.84 -12.53
N ILE A 151 1.92 -0.45 -13.39
CA ILE A 151 2.09 0.72 -14.26
C ILE A 151 1.10 1.77 -13.79
N ASN A 152 1.62 2.89 -13.29
CA ASN A 152 0.82 3.90 -12.60
C ASN A 152 0.01 3.29 -11.44
N GLN A 153 -1.31 3.12 -11.59
CA GLN A 153 -2.19 2.56 -10.56
C GLN A 153 -2.55 1.09 -10.80
N ASP A 154 -2.31 0.57 -12.00
CA ASP A 154 -2.84 -0.72 -12.45
C ASP A 154 -1.80 -1.83 -12.36
N TYR A 155 -2.24 -3.02 -11.97
CA TYR A 155 -1.41 -4.23 -11.93
C TYR A 155 -1.51 -4.97 -13.26
N TYR A 156 -0.36 -5.41 -13.76
CA TYR A 156 -0.23 -6.26 -14.93
C TYR A 156 0.59 -7.48 -14.54
N GLU A 157 0.01 -8.65 -14.76
CA GLU A 157 0.39 -9.88 -14.07
C GLU A 157 0.59 -11.05 -15.04
N ASP A 158 1.22 -12.13 -14.56
CA ASP A 158 1.57 -13.31 -15.36
C ASP A 158 2.35 -12.92 -16.62
N LEU A 159 3.33 -12.04 -16.47
CA LEU A 159 4.04 -11.43 -17.57
C LEU A 159 5.18 -12.29 -18.11
N THR A 160 5.42 -12.16 -19.41
CA THR A 160 6.64 -12.61 -20.09
C THR A 160 7.28 -11.39 -20.76
N PRO A 161 8.56 -11.44 -21.16
CA PRO A 161 9.18 -10.33 -21.88
C PRO A 161 8.38 -9.90 -23.12
N GLU A 162 7.80 -10.87 -23.84
CA GLU A 162 6.98 -10.61 -25.02
C GLU A 162 5.64 -9.97 -24.68
N SER A 163 4.96 -10.43 -23.62
CA SER A 163 3.67 -9.83 -23.23
C SER A 163 3.86 -8.44 -22.64
N LEU A 164 4.90 -8.21 -21.83
CA LEU A 164 5.25 -6.88 -21.35
C LEU A 164 5.67 -5.94 -22.49
N GLY A 165 6.45 -6.43 -23.46
CA GLY A 165 6.82 -5.65 -24.64
C GLY A 165 5.60 -5.19 -25.46
N ARG A 166 4.65 -6.11 -25.72
CA ARG A 166 3.38 -5.78 -26.39
C ARG A 166 2.55 -4.80 -25.56
N LEU A 167 2.45 -5.01 -24.25
CA LEU A 167 1.74 -4.11 -23.34
C LEU A 167 2.30 -2.69 -23.42
N MET A 168 3.63 -2.53 -23.40
CA MET A 168 4.28 -1.22 -23.56
C MET A 168 3.95 -0.59 -24.92
N ASP A 169 3.99 -1.36 -26.02
CA ASP A 169 3.66 -0.84 -27.35
C ASP A 169 2.20 -0.41 -27.47
N ASP A 170 1.29 -1.15 -26.84
CA ASP A 170 -0.14 -0.85 -26.78
C ASP A 170 -0.39 0.43 -25.98
N LEU A 171 0.24 0.57 -24.81
CA LEU A 171 0.16 1.77 -23.98
C LEU A 171 0.70 3.01 -24.70
N ALA A 172 1.87 2.90 -25.33
CA ALA A 172 2.47 4.00 -26.09
C ALA A 172 1.56 4.49 -27.22
N ALA A 173 0.89 3.55 -27.90
CA ALA A 173 -0.04 3.84 -29.00
C ALA A 173 -1.45 4.22 -28.52
N GLY A 174 -1.73 4.21 -27.22
CA GLY A 174 -3.05 4.48 -26.66
C GLY A 174 -4.09 3.40 -26.98
N ARG A 175 -3.65 2.18 -27.27
CA ARG A 175 -4.55 1.03 -27.47
C ARG A 175 -5.08 0.54 -26.11
N PRO A 176 -6.32 0.02 -26.04
CA PRO A 176 -6.84 -0.58 -24.81
C PRO A 176 -5.98 -1.77 -24.37
N VAL A 177 -5.69 -1.83 -23.07
CA VAL A 177 -4.91 -2.92 -22.46
C VAL A 177 -5.73 -3.61 -21.36
N LYS A 178 -5.47 -4.90 -21.14
CA LYS A 178 -6.13 -5.68 -20.09
C LYS A 178 -5.36 -5.51 -18.77
N VAL A 179 -6.02 -5.01 -17.75
CA VAL A 179 -5.51 -4.98 -16.36
C VAL A 179 -5.63 -6.37 -15.72
N GLY A 180 -4.65 -6.75 -14.90
CA GLY A 180 -4.54 -8.04 -14.23
C GLY A 180 -3.75 -9.08 -15.05
N SER A 181 -4.14 -10.35 -14.93
CA SER A 181 -3.47 -11.47 -15.59
C SER A 181 -3.49 -11.40 -17.12
N GLN A 182 -2.31 -11.57 -17.72
CA GLN A 182 -2.12 -11.65 -19.18
C GLN A 182 -2.29 -13.07 -19.76
N THR A 183 -2.53 -14.10 -18.92
CA THR A 183 -2.63 -15.51 -19.34
C THR A 183 -4.06 -16.04 -19.46
N GLY A 184 -5.05 -15.16 -19.34
CA GLY A 184 -6.47 -15.51 -19.47
C GLY A 184 -7.18 -15.79 -18.14
N ARG A 185 -6.46 -15.74 -17.01
CA ARG A 185 -7.08 -15.69 -15.69
C ARG A 185 -7.82 -14.35 -15.48
N VAL A 186 -8.79 -14.38 -14.59
CA VAL A 186 -9.55 -13.20 -14.13
C VAL A 186 -8.89 -12.59 -12.91
N SER A 187 -8.44 -13.42 -11.97
CA SER A 187 -7.89 -13.00 -10.69
C SER A 187 -6.72 -13.93 -10.29
N SER A 188 -6.77 -14.49 -9.08
CA SER A 188 -5.76 -15.37 -8.50
C SER A 188 -6.12 -16.85 -8.58
N GLU A 189 -7.12 -17.24 -9.37
CA GLU A 189 -7.51 -18.64 -9.50
C GLU A 189 -6.39 -19.48 -10.13
N PRO A 190 -6.34 -20.80 -9.87
CA PRO A 190 -5.42 -21.68 -10.57
C PRO A 190 -5.63 -21.60 -12.09
N GLN A 191 -4.55 -21.81 -12.85
CA GLN A 191 -4.66 -21.97 -14.28
C GLN A 191 -5.54 -23.20 -14.60
N GLY A 192 -6.54 -23.01 -15.47
CA GLY A 192 -7.57 -24.03 -15.74
C GLY A 192 -8.87 -23.85 -14.96
N GLY A 193 -8.95 -22.88 -14.05
CA GLY A 193 -10.18 -22.47 -13.38
C GLY A 193 -10.18 -22.71 -11.87
N ALA A 194 -11.26 -22.26 -11.22
CA ALA A 194 -11.42 -22.37 -9.77
C ALA A 194 -11.64 -23.82 -9.33
N ALA A 195 -10.74 -24.32 -8.45
CA ALA A 195 -10.87 -25.64 -7.82
C ALA A 195 -11.62 -25.58 -6.47
N THR A 196 -11.86 -24.38 -5.95
CA THR A 196 -12.55 -24.12 -4.68
C THR A 196 -13.69 -23.13 -4.92
N LEU A 197 -14.59 -23.00 -3.94
CA LEU A 197 -15.76 -22.12 -4.03
C LEU A 197 -16.64 -22.44 -5.27
N THR A 198 -16.78 -23.71 -5.61
CA THR A 198 -17.50 -24.18 -6.82
C THR A 198 -19.02 -24.29 -6.63
N ASP A 199 -19.49 -24.24 -5.39
CA ASP A 199 -20.91 -24.34 -5.06
C ASP A 199 -21.63 -23.01 -5.38
N ALA A 200 -22.54 -23.05 -6.35
CA ALA A 200 -23.29 -21.87 -6.79
C ALA A 200 -24.13 -21.24 -5.66
N THR A 201 -24.55 -22.02 -4.65
CA THR A 201 -25.32 -21.51 -3.51
C THR A 201 -24.51 -20.60 -2.58
N LEU A 202 -23.18 -20.54 -2.76
CA LEU A 202 -22.34 -19.56 -2.08
C LEU A 202 -22.61 -18.14 -2.58
N PHE A 203 -23.12 -17.97 -3.79
CA PHE A 203 -23.20 -16.69 -4.49
C PHE A 203 -24.63 -16.20 -4.75
N ASP A 204 -25.65 -17.03 -4.50
CA ASP A 204 -27.06 -16.67 -4.68
C ASP A 204 -27.65 -15.87 -3.49
N GLY A 205 -26.86 -15.65 -2.45
CA GLY A 205 -27.26 -14.91 -1.24
C GLY A 205 -28.06 -15.72 -0.22
N SER A 206 -28.40 -16.98 -0.51
CA SER A 206 -29.15 -17.86 0.41
C SER A 206 -28.46 -18.03 1.76
N ARG A 207 -27.13 -18.18 1.75
CA ARG A 207 -26.31 -18.30 2.96
C ARG A 207 -26.19 -16.99 3.75
N VAL A 208 -26.17 -15.84 3.06
CA VAL A 208 -26.19 -14.52 3.72
C VAL A 208 -27.54 -14.28 4.39
N GLY A 209 -28.63 -14.69 3.74
CA GLY A 209 -29.98 -14.67 4.33
C GLY A 209 -30.04 -15.48 5.63
N ALA A 210 -29.51 -16.70 5.62
CA ALA A 210 -29.44 -17.54 6.81
C ALA A 210 -28.57 -16.92 7.93
N TRP A 211 -27.47 -16.26 7.59
CA TRP A 211 -26.63 -15.57 8.58
C TRP A 211 -27.33 -14.33 9.16
N ARG A 212 -28.02 -13.53 8.34
CA ARG A 212 -28.82 -12.37 8.83
C ARG A 212 -29.94 -12.80 9.74
N GLN A 213 -30.68 -13.84 9.38
CA GLN A 213 -31.73 -14.41 10.24
C GLN A 213 -31.17 -14.79 11.60
N ARG A 214 -29.96 -15.36 11.67
CA ARG A 214 -29.31 -15.65 12.96
C ARG A 214 -29.04 -14.43 13.83
N PHE A 215 -28.71 -13.26 13.26
CA PHE A 215 -28.57 -12.02 14.03
C PHE A 215 -29.90 -11.41 14.39
N GLU A 216 -30.86 -11.44 13.48
CA GLU A 216 -32.22 -10.96 13.73
C GLU A 216 -32.86 -11.79 14.86
N ASP A 217 -32.73 -13.11 14.82
CA ASP A 217 -33.22 -14.03 15.85
C ASP A 217 -32.47 -13.85 17.17
N LYS A 218 -31.15 -13.64 17.13
CA LYS A 218 -30.36 -13.33 18.33
C LYS A 218 -30.76 -11.97 18.93
N SER A 219 -30.96 -10.94 18.10
CA SER A 219 -31.42 -9.61 18.53
C SER A 219 -32.85 -9.63 19.06
N LYS A 220 -33.71 -10.50 18.53
CA LYS A 220 -35.06 -10.75 19.03
C LYS A 220 -35.02 -11.51 20.36
N ALA A 221 -34.17 -12.52 20.50
CA ALA A 221 -34.01 -13.25 21.75
C ALA A 221 -33.40 -12.37 22.86
N GLU A 222 -32.39 -11.56 22.55
CA GLU A 222 -31.82 -10.56 23.46
C GLU A 222 -32.82 -9.43 23.76
N GLY A 223 -33.61 -9.04 22.77
CA GLY A 223 -34.70 -8.08 22.92
C GLY A 223 -35.88 -8.62 23.73
N GLU A 224 -36.17 -9.92 23.66
CA GLU A 224 -37.20 -10.61 24.48
C GLU A 224 -36.70 -10.85 25.90
N GLU A 225 -35.42 -11.14 26.11
CA GLU A 225 -34.80 -11.24 27.43
C GLU A 225 -34.63 -9.87 28.09
N ALA A 226 -34.28 -8.83 27.31
CA ALA A 226 -34.32 -7.44 27.73
C ALA A 226 -35.76 -7.00 28.01
N ARG A 227 -36.74 -7.35 27.17
CA ARG A 227 -38.16 -7.10 27.42
C ARG A 227 -38.73 -7.88 28.60
N GLY A 228 -38.20 -9.06 28.94
CA GLY A 228 -38.52 -9.77 30.18
C GLY A 228 -37.96 -9.08 31.44
N LYS A 229 -36.85 -8.35 31.31
CA LYS A 229 -36.26 -7.50 32.36
C LYS A 229 -36.85 -6.07 32.36
N ASP A 230 -37.31 -5.58 31.23
CA ASP A 230 -37.89 -4.25 31.01
C ASP A 230 -39.42 -4.23 31.15
N GLU A 231 -40.15 -5.35 30.98
CA GLU A 231 -41.55 -5.49 31.46
C GLU A 231 -41.60 -5.56 32.99
N ALA A 232 -40.48 -5.85 33.64
CA ALA A 232 -40.31 -5.67 35.09
C ALA A 232 -39.83 -4.24 35.46
N ALA A 233 -39.39 -3.42 34.50
CA ALA A 233 -38.69 -2.15 34.80
C ALA A 233 -39.13 -0.91 33.99
N SER A 234 -40.10 -0.97 33.06
CA SER A 234 -40.44 0.17 32.20
C SER A 234 -41.94 0.31 31.91
N THR A 235 -42.69 0.66 32.96
CA THR A 235 -43.86 1.54 32.85
C THR A 235 -43.50 3.00 32.50
N GLU A 236 -42.25 3.32 32.10
CA GLU A 236 -41.83 4.70 31.88
C GLU A 236 -40.94 4.87 30.63
N ALA A 237 -41.46 5.67 29.68
CA ALA A 237 -40.75 6.52 28.70
C ALA A 237 -40.08 5.94 27.43
N ARG A 238 -40.89 5.95 26.35
CA ARG A 238 -40.68 6.41 24.95
C ARG A 238 -39.29 6.86 24.41
N ALA A 239 -38.97 6.29 23.23
CA ALA A 239 -38.66 6.89 21.90
C ALA A 239 -37.41 7.79 21.66
N ALA A 240 -36.53 7.39 20.70
CA ALA A 240 -36.37 8.03 19.38
C ALA A 240 -35.08 7.62 18.58
N SER A 241 -35.29 7.22 17.31
CA SER A 241 -34.49 7.35 16.05
C SER A 241 -33.04 6.85 15.88
N GLU A 242 -32.84 5.99 14.86
CA GLU A 242 -31.56 5.54 14.26
C GLU A 242 -31.11 6.41 13.05
N PRO A 243 -29.80 6.52 12.75
CA PRO A 243 -29.29 7.12 11.51
C PRO A 243 -28.84 6.07 10.46
N LYS A 244 -29.07 6.38 9.18
CA LYS A 244 -28.65 5.59 8.00
C LYS A 244 -27.18 5.85 7.61
N ILE A 245 -26.46 4.78 7.24
CA ILE A 245 -25.09 4.79 6.72
C ILE A 245 -25.10 4.72 5.18
N ALA A 246 -24.33 5.59 4.52
CA ALA A 246 -24.10 5.60 3.07
C ALA A 246 -22.81 4.84 2.70
N LYS A 247 -22.80 4.18 1.52
CA LYS A 247 -21.66 3.43 0.97
C LYS A 247 -20.84 4.29 0.01
N PRO A 248 -19.50 4.08 -0.10
CA PRO A 248 -18.67 4.76 -1.09
C PRO A 248 -18.63 3.99 -2.42
N ASP A 249 -18.77 4.73 -3.51
CA ASP A 249 -18.63 4.23 -4.90
C ASP A 249 -17.16 4.28 -5.32
N ALA A 250 -16.72 3.23 -6.02
CA ALA A 250 -15.36 3.07 -6.52
C ALA A 250 -15.32 3.30 -8.03
N GLY A 251 -14.34 4.09 -8.48
CA GLY A 251 -13.89 4.16 -9.87
C GLY A 251 -14.43 5.35 -10.66
N ARG A 252 -13.56 6.32 -10.97
CA ARG A 252 -13.77 7.24 -12.08
C ARG A 252 -12.52 7.31 -12.95
N ALA A 253 -12.70 7.09 -14.24
CA ALA A 253 -11.68 7.28 -15.27
C ALA A 253 -11.28 8.76 -15.36
N VAL A 254 -9.98 9.03 -15.45
CA VAL A 254 -9.43 10.36 -15.67
C VAL A 254 -9.07 10.50 -17.16
N GLU A 255 -9.85 11.29 -17.89
CA GLU A 255 -9.39 11.91 -19.15
C GLU A 255 -8.51 13.12 -18.81
N ARG A 256 -7.32 13.22 -19.44
CA ARG A 256 -6.44 14.39 -19.35
C ARG A 256 -6.57 15.25 -20.62
N PRO A 257 -6.68 16.58 -20.50
CA PRO A 257 -6.42 17.49 -21.60
C PRO A 257 -4.95 17.42 -22.03
N ALA A 258 -4.72 17.37 -23.33
CA ALA A 258 -3.42 17.14 -23.97
C ALA A 258 -2.50 18.38 -23.98
N ALA A 259 -2.54 19.28 -22.98
CA ALA A 259 -1.93 20.61 -23.10
C ALA A 259 -0.62 20.85 -22.33
N ASP A 260 -0.11 19.89 -21.54
CA ASP A 260 1.14 20.08 -20.77
C ASP A 260 2.00 18.80 -20.68
N ALA A 261 1.99 17.98 -21.74
CA ALA A 261 2.80 16.77 -21.77
C ALA A 261 4.27 17.11 -22.14
N PRO A 262 5.28 16.48 -21.52
CA PRO A 262 6.68 16.60 -21.94
C PRO A 262 6.94 16.31 -23.43
N ALA A 263 6.07 15.52 -24.07
CA ALA A 263 6.08 15.27 -25.51
C ALA A 263 5.83 16.54 -26.36
N GLN A 264 5.09 17.53 -25.86
CA GLN A 264 4.93 18.84 -26.53
C GLN A 264 6.18 19.69 -26.40
N ARG A 265 6.84 19.71 -25.23
CA ARG A 265 8.13 20.39 -25.05
C ARG A 265 9.22 19.85 -26.01
N ALA A 266 9.21 18.53 -26.25
CA ALA A 266 10.09 17.91 -27.24
C ALA A 266 9.71 18.27 -28.70
N ALA A 267 8.42 18.49 -28.99
CA ALA A 267 7.94 18.95 -30.31
C ALA A 267 8.20 20.45 -30.54
N ASP A 268 8.22 21.26 -29.47
CA ASP A 268 8.51 22.70 -29.46
C ASP A 268 10.02 23.02 -29.50
N GLY A 269 10.87 21.99 -29.57
CA GLY A 269 12.30 22.14 -29.83
C GLY A 269 13.17 22.34 -28.59
N ASP A 270 12.67 22.11 -27.38
CA ASP A 270 13.51 22.07 -26.18
C ASP A 270 14.34 20.78 -26.18
N ALA A 271 15.67 20.95 -26.24
CA ALA A 271 16.59 19.83 -26.27
C ALA A 271 16.81 19.23 -24.87
N PRO A 272 16.67 17.90 -24.68
CA PRO A 272 16.99 17.27 -23.41
C PRO A 272 18.50 17.34 -23.13
N THR A 273 18.87 17.69 -21.90
CA THR A 273 20.25 17.66 -21.41
C THR A 273 20.80 16.23 -21.51
N LYS A 274 21.93 16.07 -22.20
CA LYS A 274 22.57 14.76 -22.42
C LYS A 274 23.11 14.19 -21.10
N ALA A 275 23.08 12.87 -20.97
CA ALA A 275 23.56 12.12 -19.81
C ALA A 275 25.06 12.28 -19.48
N GLY A 276 25.82 13.03 -20.28
CA GLY A 276 27.27 13.23 -20.09
C GLY A 276 27.66 14.41 -19.20
N ASP A 277 26.76 15.35 -18.90
CA ASP A 277 27.13 16.61 -18.23
C ASP A 277 26.95 16.58 -16.70
N LYS A 278 26.72 15.41 -16.08
CA LYS A 278 26.60 15.27 -14.62
C LYS A 278 27.91 14.90 -13.91
N ALA A 279 29.03 14.85 -14.62
CA ALA A 279 30.32 14.45 -14.06
C ALA A 279 31.23 15.66 -13.78
N ASP A 280 30.76 16.68 -13.04
CA ASP A 280 31.62 17.74 -12.49
C ASP A 280 30.91 18.56 -11.39
N ALA A 281 30.35 17.88 -10.38
CA ALA A 281 29.84 18.54 -9.18
C ALA A 281 30.22 17.79 -7.88
N ASP A 282 31.39 17.15 -7.88
CA ASP A 282 31.96 16.45 -6.72
C ASP A 282 33.30 17.09 -6.30
N VAL A 283 33.33 18.40 -6.01
CA VAL A 283 34.43 18.99 -5.23
C VAL A 283 33.94 20.19 -4.44
N LEU A 284 33.55 19.99 -3.17
CA LEU A 284 33.73 20.97 -2.10
C LEU A 284 33.96 20.26 -0.75
N ASP A 285 35.24 20.02 -0.49
CA ASP A 285 35.98 20.16 0.78
C ASP A 285 35.24 19.99 2.13
N SER A 286 35.52 18.89 2.85
CA SER A 286 35.83 18.97 4.29
C SER A 286 36.39 17.66 4.87
N PRO A 287 37.21 17.72 5.95
CA PRO A 287 38.29 16.79 6.18
C PRO A 287 37.95 15.72 7.23
N ALA A 288 37.96 14.45 6.83
CA ALA A 288 37.96 13.34 7.78
C ALA A 288 38.80 12.17 7.23
N LYS A 289 40.11 12.41 7.12
CA LYS A 289 41.12 11.34 7.07
C LYS A 289 42.14 11.65 8.14
N ARG A 290 42.07 10.93 9.27
CA ARG A 290 43.23 10.38 10.03
C ARG A 290 42.78 9.82 11.39
N VAL A 291 42.40 8.53 11.42
CA VAL A 291 42.77 7.51 12.44
C VAL A 291 42.60 6.15 11.71
N VAL A 292 43.59 5.69 10.96
CA VAL A 292 44.57 4.62 11.30
C VAL A 292 43.95 3.39 11.99
N GLU A 293 43.59 2.42 11.14
CA GLU A 293 43.89 0.97 11.15
C GLU A 293 43.98 0.19 12.49
N GLY A 294 43.19 -0.89 12.57
CA GLY A 294 43.36 -2.00 13.52
C GLY A 294 42.20 -3.02 13.57
N GLU A 295 42.40 -4.17 12.91
CA GLU A 295 41.77 -5.50 13.15
C GLU A 295 40.36 -5.83 12.55
N PRO A 296 40.12 -7.08 12.08
CA PRO A 296 39.08 -7.41 11.09
C PRO A 296 37.73 -7.76 11.72
N ALA A 297 36.65 -7.31 11.07
CA ALA A 297 35.29 -7.75 11.38
C ALA A 297 35.08 -9.19 10.88
N GLY A 298 34.91 -10.11 11.83
CA GLY A 298 34.51 -11.49 11.60
C GLY A 298 33.11 -11.56 10.97
N ALA A 299 32.97 -12.48 10.03
CA ALA A 299 31.69 -12.95 9.54
C ALA A 299 31.04 -13.83 10.63
N GLU A 300 29.86 -13.44 11.12
CA GLU A 300 28.91 -14.39 11.70
C GLU A 300 27.57 -14.22 10.99
N ALA A 301 27.33 -15.16 10.08
CA ALA A 301 26.03 -15.47 9.53
C ALA A 301 25.08 -15.85 10.67
N GLY A 302 23.82 -15.40 10.56
CA GLY A 302 22.78 -15.70 11.54
C GLY A 302 22.66 -17.20 11.82
N ALA A 303 22.61 -17.54 13.11
CA ALA A 303 22.35 -18.89 13.57
C ALA A 303 21.03 -19.40 13.00
N GLN A 304 21.09 -20.49 12.23
CA GLN A 304 19.92 -21.26 11.83
C GLN A 304 19.31 -21.88 13.09
N SER A 305 17.98 -21.80 13.25
CA SER A 305 17.31 -22.42 14.39
C SER A 305 17.33 -23.94 14.26
N ASP A 306 17.72 -24.66 15.31
CA ASP A 306 17.72 -26.13 15.40
C ASP A 306 16.32 -26.77 15.51
N LEU A 307 15.26 -26.03 15.17
CA LEU A 307 13.89 -26.55 15.22
C LEU A 307 13.62 -27.44 14.00
N PRO A 308 13.13 -28.69 14.19
CA PRO A 308 12.65 -29.51 13.10
C PRO A 308 11.55 -28.78 12.31
N ARG A 309 11.59 -28.88 10.97
CA ARG A 309 10.70 -28.14 10.05
C ARG A 309 9.20 -28.29 10.32
N ASP A 310 8.79 -29.35 11.00
CA ASP A 310 7.38 -29.68 11.27
C ASP A 310 6.95 -29.36 12.72
N ALA A 311 7.81 -28.74 13.53
CA ALA A 311 7.49 -28.40 14.92
C ALA A 311 6.86 -26.99 15.02
N VAL A 312 5.72 -26.91 15.72
CA VAL A 312 5.06 -25.63 16.05
C VAL A 312 5.92 -24.89 17.09
N PRO A 313 6.34 -23.64 16.84
CA PRO A 313 7.16 -22.90 17.79
C PRO A 313 6.37 -22.55 19.06
N PRO A 314 7.02 -22.54 20.24
CA PRO A 314 6.36 -22.20 21.49
C PRO A 314 5.85 -20.75 21.47
N GLN A 315 4.59 -20.56 21.87
CA GLN A 315 3.97 -19.24 22.01
C GLN A 315 4.63 -18.50 23.19
N PRO A 316 4.99 -17.21 23.05
CA PRO A 316 5.55 -16.43 24.15
C PRO A 316 4.47 -16.14 25.20
N GLU A 317 4.80 -16.36 26.48
CA GLU A 317 3.93 -16.02 27.60
C GLU A 317 3.81 -14.49 27.75
N ALA A 318 2.59 -14.02 28.00
CA ALA A 318 2.27 -12.61 28.10
C ALA A 318 2.93 -11.96 29.33
N SER A 319 3.88 -11.04 29.10
CA SER A 319 4.46 -10.21 30.16
C SER A 319 3.52 -9.02 30.47
N GLY A 320 2.74 -9.13 31.55
CA GLY A 320 1.95 -8.05 32.14
C GLY A 320 2.42 -7.78 33.58
N ALA A 321 2.68 -6.51 33.87
CA ALA A 321 3.37 -6.03 35.07
C ALA A 321 2.51 -5.99 36.36
N SER A 322 3.22 -6.21 37.48
CA SER A 322 3.04 -5.65 38.85
C SER A 322 1.69 -5.78 39.58
N GLY A 323 1.68 -6.66 40.59
CA GLY A 323 1.48 -6.34 42.03
C GLY A 323 0.15 -5.74 42.50
N ASP A 324 -0.64 -6.49 43.25
CA ASP A 324 -0.75 -6.35 44.72
C ASP A 324 -1.55 -7.53 45.30
N ALA A 325 -1.16 -8.01 46.48
CA ALA A 325 -1.85 -9.05 47.24
C ALA A 325 -2.37 -8.43 48.54
N PRO A 326 -3.42 -8.99 49.16
CA PRO A 326 -3.16 -9.45 50.53
C PRO A 326 -3.85 -10.76 50.97
N ALA A 327 -3.03 -11.56 51.67
CA ALA A 327 -3.25 -12.25 52.96
C ALA A 327 -4.32 -13.36 53.18
N ALA A 328 -3.85 -14.61 53.15
CA ALA A 328 -3.89 -15.70 54.18
C ALA A 328 -5.12 -15.84 55.12
N GLU A 329 -5.95 -16.89 55.03
CA GLU A 329 -5.89 -18.27 55.64
C GLU A 329 -6.87 -18.41 56.85
N PRO A 330 -7.20 -19.61 57.41
CA PRO A 330 -7.22 -21.00 56.90
C PRO A 330 -8.47 -21.82 57.36
N SER A 331 -8.69 -23.06 56.85
CA SER A 331 -9.01 -24.28 57.65
C SER A 331 -9.49 -25.49 56.81
N LYS A 332 -8.77 -26.62 56.92
CA LYS A 332 -9.23 -28.02 56.73
C LYS A 332 -10.05 -28.49 57.98
N PRO A 333 -10.73 -29.67 58.08
CA PRO A 333 -10.45 -30.95 57.36
C PRO A 333 -11.65 -31.92 57.04
N ASP A 334 -11.27 -33.01 56.37
CA ASP A 334 -11.73 -34.42 56.44
C ASP A 334 -13.04 -35.00 55.85
N ALA A 335 -12.81 -36.14 55.18
CA ALA A 335 -13.55 -37.43 55.21
C ALA A 335 -14.30 -37.89 53.93
N ALA A 336 -13.92 -39.10 53.48
CA ALA A 336 -14.52 -39.93 52.43
C ALA A 336 -15.87 -40.57 52.86
N PRO A 337 -16.64 -41.19 51.94
CA PRO A 337 -16.62 -42.67 51.79
C PRO A 337 -16.80 -43.16 50.33
N SER A 338 -16.07 -44.17 49.85
CA SER A 338 -16.33 -45.63 49.87
C SER A 338 -17.38 -46.18 48.87
N LYS A 339 -16.86 -46.96 47.90
CA LYS A 339 -17.37 -48.21 47.28
C LYS A 339 -18.71 -48.20 46.52
N THR A 340 -18.69 -48.66 45.26
CA THR A 340 -18.94 -50.09 44.88
C THR A 340 -18.90 -50.25 43.36
N ASP A 341 -18.09 -51.18 42.86
CA ASP A 341 -18.34 -51.90 41.59
C ASP A 341 -19.28 -53.08 41.84
N PRO A 342 -19.90 -53.62 40.77
CA PRO A 342 -19.69 -55.05 40.53
C PRO A 342 -19.41 -55.40 39.06
N ALA A 343 -18.60 -56.45 38.91
CA ALA A 343 -18.22 -57.11 37.67
C ALA A 343 -19.39 -57.79 36.95
N THR A 344 -19.37 -57.83 35.61
CA THR A 344 -19.20 -59.03 34.76
C THR A 344 -18.87 -58.56 33.34
#